data_AF-A0A8E2AXG9-F1
#
_entry.id   AF-A0A8E2AXG9-F1
#
_cell.length_a   1.000
_cell.length_b   1.000
_cell.length_c   1.000
_cell.angle_alpha   90.00
_cell.angle_beta   90.00
_cell.angle_gamma   90.00
#
_symmetry.space_group_name_H-M   'P 1'
#
loop_
_entity.id
_entity.type
_entity.pdbx_description
1 polymer ?
#
loop_
_entity_poly.entity_id
_entity_poly.type
_entity_poly.pdbx_seq_one_letter_code
_entity_poly.pdbx_strand_id
1 'polypeptide(L)'
;MTEGRNAASWDIAVACMTMSIKFHRDTLPPLFPTCADEFMALAPHTLSYDDLESAQRDLFDALDYSVGSITPETLMQELWLALPSLRQLLGFAGGWDVAHSDAWDVLFEALLQPDVLRFPISLLTTSALFDGIMKSLVTRLQNDVHSRDGRSRRSNPVPENASKKTTKKAYDVLLDMQELLGYQCVSSTPQLRR
;
A
#
# COMPACT_ATOMS: atom_id res chain seq x y z
N MET A 1 13.57 -33.35 10.00
CA MET A 1 14.03 -32.40 8.95
C MET A 1 13.07 -31.23 8.76
N THR A 2 11.76 -31.44 8.82
CA THR A 2 10.73 -30.38 8.71
C THR A 2 10.73 -29.42 9.91
N GLU A 3 10.90 -29.93 11.14
CA GLU A 3 10.90 -29.09 12.36
C GLU A 3 12.06 -28.09 12.39
N GLY A 4 13.29 -28.50 12.06
CA GLY A 4 14.44 -27.59 12.02
C GLY A 4 14.32 -26.51 10.95
N ARG A 5 13.73 -26.83 9.79
CA ARG A 5 13.45 -25.82 8.75
C ARG A 5 12.37 -24.83 9.20
N ASN A 6 11.37 -25.30 9.93
CA ASN A 6 10.33 -24.43 10.46
C ASN A 6 10.87 -23.48 11.53
N ALA A 7 11.74 -23.95 12.42
CA ALA A 7 12.41 -23.10 13.41
C ALA A 7 13.23 -21.99 12.72
N ALA A 8 14.07 -22.35 11.74
CA ALA A 8 14.86 -21.38 10.99
C ALA A 8 14.00 -20.34 10.25
N SER A 9 12.87 -20.76 9.66
CA SER A 9 11.92 -19.82 9.03
C SER A 9 11.35 -18.81 10.02
N TRP A 10 11.06 -19.25 11.26
CA TRP A 10 10.60 -18.37 12.33
C TRP A 10 11.71 -17.42 12.78
N ASP A 11 12.95 -17.89 12.92
CA ASP A 11 14.10 -17.06 13.31
C ASP A 11 14.31 -15.91 12.31
N ILE A 12 14.26 -16.23 11.01
CA ILE A 12 14.34 -15.25 9.92
C ILE A 12 13.13 -14.29 9.96
N ALA A 13 11.92 -14.81 10.16
CA ALA A 13 10.71 -13.97 10.21
C ALA A 13 10.74 -12.98 11.39
N VAL A 14 11.17 -13.42 12.57
CA VAL A 14 11.35 -12.56 13.74
C VAL A 14 12.46 -11.55 13.48
N ALA A 15 13.59 -11.97 12.89
CA ALA A 15 14.66 -11.05 12.51
C ALA A 15 14.17 -9.95 11.54
N CYS A 16 13.45 -10.31 10.46
CA CYS A 16 12.82 -9.36 9.53
C CYS A 16 11.98 -8.31 10.27
N MET A 17 11.16 -8.75 11.23
CA MET A 17 10.30 -7.87 12.03
C MET A 17 11.11 -6.96 12.95
N THR A 18 12.09 -7.50 13.67
CA THR A 18 13.00 -6.74 14.53
C THR A 18 13.72 -5.66 13.74
N MET A 19 14.26 -5.98 12.57
CA MET A 19 14.94 -4.97 11.74
C MET A 19 13.98 -3.92 11.20
N SER A 20 12.80 -4.31 10.72
CA SER A 20 11.79 -3.36 10.22
C SER A 20 11.43 -2.33 11.30
N ILE A 21 11.28 -2.76 12.55
CA ILE A 21 11.01 -1.86 13.68
C ILE A 21 12.22 -0.99 14.01
N LYS A 22 13.44 -1.56 14.06
CA LYS A 22 14.67 -0.79 14.27
C LYS A 22 14.87 0.29 13.19
N PHE A 23 14.55 0.01 11.93
CA PHE A 23 14.67 0.97 10.84
C PHE A 23 13.58 2.05 10.84
N HIS A 24 12.32 1.66 11.06
CA HIS A 24 11.18 2.57 10.87
C HIS A 24 10.66 3.23 12.16
N ARG A 25 11.00 2.71 13.34
CA ARG A 25 10.46 3.18 14.63
C ARG A 25 11.53 3.74 15.58
N ASP A 26 12.73 3.17 15.59
CA ASP A 26 13.79 3.57 16.54
C ASP A 26 14.50 4.89 16.20
N THR A 27 14.08 5.61 15.15
CA THR A 27 14.74 6.84 14.67
C THR A 27 13.96 8.13 14.92
N LEU A 28 12.71 8.08 15.40
CA LEU A 28 11.86 9.26 15.59
C LEU A 28 11.24 9.36 17.00
N PRO A 29 11.20 10.56 17.62
CA PRO A 29 10.53 10.75 18.91
C PRO A 29 9.01 10.52 18.85
N PRO A 30 8.39 10.03 19.94
CA PRO A 30 9.01 9.50 21.16
C PRO A 30 9.60 8.09 20.92
N LEU A 31 10.89 7.92 21.23
CA LEU A 31 11.57 6.63 21.12
C LEU A 31 10.94 5.63 22.09
N PHE A 32 10.32 4.58 21.56
CA PHE A 32 9.80 3.45 22.32
C PHE A 32 10.64 2.23 21.97
N PRO A 33 11.86 2.10 22.53
CA PRO A 33 12.73 0.98 22.22
C PRO A 33 12.02 -0.32 22.60
N THR A 34 11.89 -1.22 21.63
CA THR A 34 11.34 -2.56 21.87
C THR A 34 12.46 -3.47 22.33
N CYS A 35 12.31 -4.09 23.51
CA CYS A 35 13.31 -4.99 24.07
C CYS A 35 13.42 -6.28 23.24
N ALA A 36 14.63 -6.85 23.14
CA ALA A 36 14.86 -8.10 22.40
C ALA A 36 13.96 -9.25 22.88
N ASP A 37 13.67 -9.30 24.18
CA ASP A 37 12.78 -10.30 24.79
C ASP A 37 11.38 -10.30 24.18
N GLU A 38 10.86 -9.14 23.77
CA GLU A 38 9.54 -9.04 23.14
C GLU A 38 9.53 -9.68 21.75
N PHE A 39 10.63 -9.58 21.01
CA PHE A 39 10.78 -10.25 19.72
C PHE A 39 10.98 -11.75 19.88
N MET A 40 11.82 -12.16 20.83
CA MET A 40 12.09 -13.58 21.09
C MET A 40 10.81 -14.32 21.53
N ALA A 41 9.91 -13.65 22.25
CA ALA A 41 8.62 -14.21 22.65
C ALA A 41 7.64 -14.48 21.49
N LEU A 42 7.89 -13.97 20.29
CA LEU A 42 7.04 -14.20 19.11
C LEU A 42 7.26 -15.58 18.48
N ALA A 43 8.45 -16.15 18.64
CA ALA A 43 8.76 -17.46 18.08
C ALA A 43 8.03 -18.57 18.87
N PRO A 44 7.50 -19.61 18.20
CA PRO A 44 6.85 -20.74 18.88
C PRO A 44 7.85 -21.67 19.59
N HIS A 45 9.15 -21.50 19.35
CA HIS A 45 10.24 -22.23 19.97
C HIS A 45 11.13 -21.30 20.80
N THR A 46 12.02 -21.87 21.60
CA THR A 46 13.01 -21.09 22.36
C THR A 46 14.00 -20.46 21.40
N LEU A 47 13.89 -19.14 21.21
CA LEU A 47 14.85 -18.32 20.48
C LEU A 47 15.76 -17.62 21.46
N SER A 48 17.08 -17.83 21.38
CA SER A 48 18.04 -17.10 22.22
C SER A 48 18.40 -15.76 21.60
N TYR A 49 18.98 -14.87 22.40
CA TYR A 49 19.46 -13.57 21.93
C TYR A 49 20.54 -13.73 20.84
N ASP A 50 21.46 -14.67 21.02
CA ASP A 50 22.55 -14.93 20.07
C ASP A 50 22.01 -15.49 18.74
N ASP A 51 20.95 -16.30 18.79
CA ASP A 51 20.26 -16.81 17.59
C ASP A 51 19.59 -15.66 16.83
N LEU A 52 18.89 -14.76 17.54
CA LEU A 52 18.23 -13.60 16.94
C LEU A 52 19.24 -12.62 16.31
N GLU A 53 20.38 -12.37 16.95
CA GLU A 53 21.44 -11.52 16.39
C GLU A 53 22.14 -12.18 15.20
N SER A 54 22.30 -13.51 15.23
CA SER A 54 22.85 -14.26 14.10
C SER A 54 21.91 -14.22 12.89
N ALA A 55 20.60 -14.44 13.11
CA ALA A 55 19.58 -14.36 12.05
C ALA A 55 19.49 -12.95 11.44
N GLN A 56 19.61 -11.90 12.26
CA GLN A 56 19.68 -10.51 11.76
C GLN A 56 20.92 -10.29 10.88
N ARG A 57 22.09 -10.79 11.30
CA ARG A 57 23.33 -10.68 10.52
C ARG A 57 23.24 -11.41 9.19
N ASP A 58 22.75 -12.65 9.20
CA ASP A 58 22.56 -13.46 8.00
C ASP A 58 21.63 -12.76 6.99
N LEU A 59 20.60 -12.07 7.49
CA LEU A 59 19.71 -11.30 6.64
C LEU A 59 20.38 -10.05 6.05
N PHE A 60 21.15 -9.29 6.84
CA PHE A 60 21.94 -8.18 6.30
C PHE A 60 22.92 -8.64 5.22
N ASP A 61 23.63 -9.74 5.48
CA ASP A 61 24.54 -10.34 4.50
C ASP A 61 23.79 -10.75 3.23
N ALA A 62 22.63 -11.40 3.36
CA ALA A 62 21.82 -11.84 2.22
C ALA A 62 21.22 -10.67 1.40
N LEU A 63 21.03 -9.50 2.02
CA LEU A 63 20.54 -8.29 1.35
C LEU A 63 21.67 -7.36 0.91
N ASP A 64 22.93 -7.80 0.93
CA ASP A 64 24.11 -6.95 0.63
C ASP A 64 24.08 -5.63 1.42
N TYR A 65 23.66 -5.71 2.69
CA TYR A 65 23.48 -4.57 3.60
C TYR A 65 22.56 -3.46 3.06
N SER A 66 21.73 -3.76 2.06
CA SER A 66 20.85 -2.82 1.38
C SER A 66 19.41 -2.98 1.87
N VAL A 67 19.14 -2.40 3.04
CA VAL A 67 17.81 -2.38 3.68
C VAL A 67 17.23 -0.96 3.55
N GLY A 68 16.00 -0.83 3.04
CA GLY A 68 15.34 0.47 2.84
C GLY A 68 15.04 0.81 1.39
N SER A 69 14.71 -0.18 0.57
CA SER A 69 14.17 0.05 -0.78
C SER A 69 12.79 0.71 -0.75
N ILE A 70 12.41 1.30 -1.88
CA ILE A 70 11.14 1.99 -2.17
C ILE A 70 9.97 1.32 -1.42
N THR A 71 9.47 1.96 -0.37
CA THR A 71 8.31 1.47 0.37
C THR A 71 7.01 1.97 -0.28
N PRO A 72 5.88 1.28 -0.11
CA PRO A 72 4.62 1.75 -0.65
C PRO A 72 4.25 3.14 -0.10
N GLU A 73 4.51 3.38 1.18
CA GLU A 73 4.25 4.68 1.82
C GLU A 73 5.02 5.81 1.15
N THR A 74 6.33 5.65 1.01
CA THR A 74 7.19 6.67 0.39
C THR A 74 6.70 6.98 -1.03
N LEU A 75 6.35 5.95 -1.80
CA LEU A 75 5.87 6.15 -3.16
C LEU A 75 4.50 6.84 -3.21
N MET A 76 3.55 6.47 -2.34
CA MET A 76 2.26 7.14 -2.25
C MET A 76 2.42 8.63 -1.91
N GLN A 77 3.33 8.95 -0.97
CA GLN A 77 3.67 10.32 -0.61
C GLN A 77 4.33 11.08 -1.77
N GLU A 78 5.26 10.46 -2.49
CA GLU A 78 5.89 11.05 -3.67
C GLU A 78 4.86 11.33 -4.77
N LEU A 79 3.94 10.40 -5.06
CA LEU A 79 2.85 10.61 -6.00
C LEU A 79 1.93 11.76 -5.56
N TRP A 80 1.58 11.81 -4.28
CA TRP A 80 0.79 12.90 -3.70
C TRP A 80 1.48 14.25 -3.86
N LEU A 81 2.80 14.31 -3.66
CA LEU A 81 3.61 15.52 -3.79
C LEU A 81 3.84 15.94 -5.26
N ALA A 82 4.05 14.97 -6.15
CA ALA A 82 4.36 15.19 -7.56
C ALA A 82 3.12 15.54 -8.40
N LEU A 83 1.92 15.09 -8.03
CA LEU A 83 0.71 15.22 -8.85
C LEU A 83 -0.31 16.22 -8.28
N PRO A 84 -0.34 17.48 -8.78
CA PRO A 84 -1.39 18.43 -8.43
C PRO A 84 -2.80 17.94 -8.80
N SER A 85 -2.93 17.17 -9.89
CA SER A 85 -4.19 16.60 -10.36
C SER A 85 -4.80 15.66 -9.33
N LEU A 86 -3.99 14.79 -8.73
CA LEU A 86 -4.39 13.88 -7.65
C LEU A 86 -4.89 14.65 -6.43
N ARG A 87 -4.14 15.68 -5.99
CA ARG A 87 -4.55 16.52 -4.86
C ARG A 87 -5.85 17.27 -5.13
N GLN A 88 -6.06 17.73 -6.35
CA GLN A 88 -7.30 18.38 -6.74
C GLN A 88 -8.49 17.41 -6.75
N LEU A 89 -8.26 16.17 -7.19
CA LEU A 89 -9.28 15.12 -7.24
C LEU A 89 -9.74 14.69 -5.84
N LEU A 90 -8.78 14.50 -4.93
CA LEU A 90 -9.00 14.06 -3.54
C LEU A 90 -9.09 15.20 -2.52
N GLY A 91 -9.10 16.46 -2.97
CA GLY A 91 -9.13 17.65 -2.11
C GLY A 91 -10.45 17.89 -1.35
N PHE A 92 -11.29 16.87 -1.21
CA PHE A 92 -12.46 16.88 -0.35
C PHE A 92 -12.12 16.31 1.04
N ALA A 93 -12.96 16.59 2.04
CA ALA A 93 -12.71 16.16 3.41
C ALA A 93 -12.53 14.63 3.51
N GLY A 94 -11.38 14.19 4.01
CA GLY A 94 -11.02 12.77 4.16
C GLY A 94 -10.74 12.02 2.85
N GLY A 95 -10.69 12.70 1.70
CA GLY A 95 -10.53 12.03 0.40
C GLY A 95 -9.20 11.29 0.27
N TRP A 96 -8.11 11.95 0.68
CA TRP A 96 -6.79 11.31 0.75
C TRP A 96 -6.75 10.18 1.78
N ASP A 97 -7.24 10.43 3.00
CA ASP A 97 -7.17 9.45 4.08
C ASP A 97 -7.90 8.14 3.74
N VAL A 98 -9.07 8.23 3.10
CA VAL A 98 -9.82 7.06 2.63
C VAL A 98 -9.06 6.34 1.51
N ALA A 99 -8.58 7.07 0.49
CA ALA A 99 -7.86 6.46 -0.61
C ALA A 99 -6.55 5.79 -0.17
N HIS A 100 -5.83 6.41 0.77
CA HIS A 100 -4.59 5.93 1.36
C HIS A 100 -4.82 4.69 2.23
N SER A 101 -5.84 4.71 3.11
CA SER A 101 -6.22 3.56 3.92
C SER A 101 -6.63 2.36 3.05
N ASP A 102 -7.49 2.59 2.06
CA ASP A 102 -7.94 1.52 1.15
C ASP A 102 -6.78 0.94 0.33
N ALA A 103 -5.81 1.77 -0.06
CA ALA A 103 -4.61 1.31 -0.76
C ALA A 103 -3.77 0.37 0.11
N TRP A 104 -3.61 0.70 1.40
CA TRP A 104 -2.94 -0.17 2.37
C TRP A 104 -3.65 -1.51 2.54
N ASP A 105 -4.97 -1.51 2.67
CA ASP A 105 -5.76 -2.74 2.78
C ASP A 105 -5.53 -3.66 1.55
N VAL A 106 -5.55 -3.08 0.34
CA VAL A 106 -5.28 -3.83 -0.90
C VAL A 106 -3.84 -4.37 -0.93
N LEU A 107 -2.86 -3.58 -0.48
CA LEU A 107 -1.46 -4.02 -0.44
C LEU A 107 -1.23 -5.15 0.57
N PHE A 108 -1.86 -5.09 1.75
CA PHE A 108 -1.78 -6.17 2.74
C PHE A 108 -2.42 -7.46 2.22
N GLU A 109 -3.57 -7.37 1.55
CA GLU A 109 -4.19 -8.53 0.89
C GLU A 109 -3.32 -9.08 -0.24
N ALA A 110 -2.66 -8.21 -1.00
CA ALA A 110 -1.74 -8.62 -2.07
C ALA A 110 -0.54 -9.40 -1.52
N LEU A 111 0.00 -9.06 -0.34
CA LEU A 111 1.12 -9.78 0.28
C LEU A 111 0.79 -11.25 0.60
N LEU A 112 -0.48 -11.62 0.70
CA LEU A 112 -0.92 -13.00 0.90
C LEU A 112 -0.92 -13.82 -0.39
N GLN A 113 -0.79 -13.18 -1.56
CA GLN A 113 -0.79 -13.87 -2.84
C GLN A 113 0.61 -14.44 -3.16
N PRO A 114 0.69 -15.69 -3.63
CA PRO A 114 1.98 -16.39 -3.82
C PRO A 114 2.86 -15.78 -4.92
N ASP A 115 2.28 -14.99 -5.82
CA ASP A 115 2.92 -14.41 -6.99
C ASP A 115 3.15 -12.89 -6.89
N VAL A 116 2.79 -12.27 -5.76
CA VAL A 116 2.90 -10.81 -5.56
C VAL A 116 4.32 -10.29 -5.78
N LEU A 117 5.32 -11.05 -5.36
CA LEU A 117 6.75 -10.70 -5.46
C LEU A 117 7.26 -10.66 -6.91
N ARG A 118 6.46 -11.10 -7.90
CA ARG A 118 6.81 -11.01 -9.32
C ARG A 118 6.59 -9.61 -9.89
N PHE A 119 5.83 -8.77 -9.19
CA PHE A 119 5.50 -7.43 -9.64
C PHE A 119 6.35 -6.39 -8.90
N PRO A 120 6.79 -5.32 -9.58
CA PRO A 120 7.53 -4.26 -8.92
C PRO A 120 6.61 -3.54 -7.93
N ILE A 121 7.17 -3.17 -6.77
CA ILE A 121 6.44 -2.50 -5.69
C ILE A 121 5.74 -1.23 -6.16
N SER A 122 6.31 -0.51 -7.12
CA SER A 122 5.72 0.69 -7.69
C SER A 122 4.44 0.42 -8.49
N LEU A 123 4.38 -0.69 -9.20
CA LEU A 123 3.17 -1.09 -9.92
C LEU A 123 2.08 -1.52 -8.95
N LEU A 124 2.43 -2.32 -7.95
CA LEU A 124 1.49 -2.77 -6.90
C LEU A 124 0.89 -1.57 -6.16
N THR A 125 1.76 -0.67 -5.69
CA THR A 125 1.36 0.53 -4.94
C THR A 125 0.49 1.46 -5.77
N THR A 126 0.85 1.72 -7.03
CA THR A 126 0.06 2.61 -7.91
C THR A 126 -1.31 2.00 -8.22
N SER A 127 -1.36 0.69 -8.44
CA SER A 127 -2.62 -0.02 -8.69
C SER A 127 -3.54 0.02 -7.47
N ALA A 128 -2.99 -0.24 -6.28
CA ALA A 128 -3.70 -0.17 -5.01
C ALA A 128 -4.20 1.26 -4.72
N LEU A 129 -3.35 2.27 -4.93
CA LEU A 129 -3.72 3.67 -4.76
C LEU A 129 -4.83 4.09 -5.73
N PHE A 130 -4.79 3.63 -6.97
CA PHE A 130 -5.84 3.89 -7.94
C PHE A 130 -7.19 3.27 -7.53
N ASP A 131 -7.17 2.04 -7.00
CA ASP A 131 -8.38 1.41 -6.45
C ASP A 131 -8.94 2.22 -5.26
N GLY A 132 -8.08 2.65 -4.34
CA GLY A 132 -8.46 3.52 -3.22
C GLY A 132 -9.02 4.88 -3.68
N ILE A 133 -8.45 5.50 -4.71
CA ILE A 133 -9.00 6.71 -5.35
C ILE A 133 -10.42 6.44 -5.83
N MET A 134 -10.64 5.37 -6.58
CA MET A 134 -11.96 5.03 -7.12
C MET A 134 -12.99 4.80 -6.01
N LYS A 135 -12.63 4.05 -4.97
CA LYS A 135 -13.49 3.82 -3.79
C LYS A 135 -13.82 5.11 -3.06
N SER A 136 -12.84 5.97 -2.80
CA SER A 136 -13.06 7.27 -2.13
C SER A 136 -14.06 8.15 -2.90
N LEU A 137 -13.99 8.15 -4.24
CA LEU A 137 -14.89 8.91 -5.10
C LEU A 137 -16.31 8.35 -5.10
N VAL A 138 -16.45 7.02 -5.07
CA VAL A 138 -17.76 6.34 -4.92
C VAL A 138 -18.37 6.66 -3.56
N THR A 139 -17.60 6.56 -2.48
CA THR A 139 -18.06 6.88 -1.11
C THR A 139 -18.50 8.33 -1.00
N ARG A 140 -17.75 9.27 -1.57
CA ARG A 140 -18.16 10.68 -1.66
C ARG A 140 -19.51 10.84 -2.37
N LEU A 141 -19.67 10.18 -3.52
CA LEU A 141 -20.90 10.25 -4.30
C LEU A 141 -22.11 9.72 -3.50
N GLN A 142 -21.92 8.63 -2.76
CA GLN A 142 -22.94 8.07 -1.89
C GLN A 142 -23.28 9.02 -0.73
N ASN A 143 -22.30 9.60 -0.07
CA ASN A 143 -22.52 10.55 1.03
C ASN A 143 -23.26 11.83 0.57
N ASP A 144 -22.98 12.29 -0.64
CA ASP A 144 -23.68 13.42 -1.26
C ASP A 144 -25.18 13.11 -1.52
N VAL A 145 -25.53 11.85 -1.82
CA VAL A 145 -26.93 11.40 -1.95
C VAL A 145 -27.63 11.39 -0.59
N HIS A 146 -27.03 10.73 0.41
CA HIS A 146 -27.63 10.61 1.74
C HIS A 146 -27.84 11.97 2.43
N SER A 147 -26.91 12.91 2.24
CA SER A 147 -27.03 14.27 2.78
C SER A 147 -28.19 15.06 2.16
N ARG A 148 -28.63 14.71 0.95
CA ARG A 148 -29.77 15.36 0.26
C ARG A 148 -31.11 14.79 0.71
N ASP A 149 -31.18 13.49 0.99
CA ASP A 149 -32.42 12.84 1.44
C ASP A 149 -32.89 13.33 2.82
N GLY A 150 -31.99 13.83 3.66
CA GLY A 150 -32.33 14.49 4.93
C GLY A 150 -32.98 15.87 4.80
N ARG A 151 -32.96 16.51 3.62
CA ARG A 151 -33.46 17.89 3.42
C ARG A 151 -34.53 18.04 2.32
N SER A 152 -34.85 17.02 1.52
CA SER A 152 -35.90 17.15 0.50
C SER A 152 -36.45 15.81 0.01
N ARG A 153 -37.78 15.68 -0.02
CA ARG A 153 -38.56 14.51 -0.47
C ARG A 153 -38.59 14.34 -2.00
N ARG A 154 -37.49 14.63 -2.71
CA ARG A 154 -37.33 14.39 -4.15
C ARG A 154 -35.95 13.80 -4.41
N SER A 155 -35.86 12.48 -4.31
CA SER A 155 -34.73 11.68 -4.73
C SER A 155 -34.62 11.70 -6.26
N ASN A 156 -33.87 12.67 -6.80
CA ASN A 156 -33.33 12.52 -8.13
C ASN A 156 -32.08 11.65 -8.01
N PRO A 157 -31.97 10.53 -8.75
CA PRO A 157 -30.75 9.75 -8.79
C PRO A 157 -29.59 10.65 -9.20
N VAL A 158 -28.39 10.35 -8.67
CA VAL A 158 -27.15 11.02 -9.08
C VAL A 158 -27.12 11.08 -10.60
N PRO A 159 -26.96 12.27 -11.21
CA PRO A 159 -26.90 12.36 -12.66
C PRO A 159 -25.71 11.50 -13.12
N GLU A 160 -25.97 10.48 -13.95
CA GLU A 160 -24.93 9.58 -14.47
C GLU A 160 -23.71 10.34 -15.03
N ASN A 161 -23.96 11.54 -15.55
CA ASN A 161 -22.94 12.43 -16.09
C ASN A 161 -21.91 12.88 -15.04
N ALA A 162 -22.29 13.03 -13.77
CA ALA A 162 -21.37 13.39 -12.69
C ALA A 162 -20.44 12.21 -12.35
N SER A 163 -20.98 10.99 -12.28
CA SER A 163 -20.16 9.78 -12.08
C SER A 163 -19.17 9.58 -13.22
N LYS A 164 -19.64 9.64 -14.48
CA LYS A 164 -18.79 9.53 -15.69
C LYS A 164 -17.69 10.59 -15.75
N LYS A 165 -17.96 11.82 -15.28
CA LYS A 165 -16.97 12.90 -15.24
C LYS A 165 -15.90 12.64 -14.17
N THR A 166 -16.30 12.13 -13.02
CA THR A 166 -15.39 11.83 -11.90
C THR A 166 -14.49 10.63 -12.22
N THR A 167 -15.05 9.57 -12.81
CA THR A 167 -14.25 8.42 -13.26
C THR A 167 -13.26 8.83 -14.35
N LYS A 168 -13.66 9.67 -15.32
CA LYS A 168 -12.74 10.21 -16.31
C LYS A 168 -11.55 10.92 -15.67
N LYS A 169 -11.78 11.80 -14.69
CA LYS A 169 -10.71 12.48 -13.96
C LYS A 169 -9.79 11.53 -13.20
N ALA A 170 -10.33 10.44 -12.66
CA ALA A 170 -9.51 9.41 -12.02
C ALA A 170 -8.59 8.73 -13.05
N TYR A 171 -9.10 8.40 -14.23
CA TYR A 171 -8.27 7.86 -15.32
C TYR A 171 -7.20 8.85 -15.80
N ASP A 172 -7.52 10.14 -15.87
CA ASP A 172 -6.52 11.17 -16.21
C ASP A 172 -5.37 11.15 -15.17
N VAL A 173 -5.69 11.03 -13.88
CA VAL A 173 -4.68 10.89 -12.81
C VAL A 173 -3.88 9.58 -12.93
N LEU A 174 -4.53 8.47 -13.32
CA LEU A 174 -3.82 7.21 -13.55
C LEU A 174 -2.80 7.33 -14.69
N LEU A 175 -3.16 8.04 -15.76
CA LEU A 175 -2.24 8.30 -16.87
C LEU A 175 -1.04 9.14 -16.41
N ASP A 176 -1.28 10.18 -15.60
CA ASP A 176 -0.21 10.98 -15.00
C ASP A 176 0.73 10.12 -14.13
N MET A 177 0.16 9.21 -13.32
CA MET A 177 0.96 8.26 -12.50
C MET A 177 1.79 7.32 -13.36
N GLN A 178 1.20 6.76 -14.42
CA GLN A 178 1.90 5.86 -15.35
C GLN A 178 3.04 6.57 -16.07
N GLU A 179 2.81 7.80 -16.53
CA GLU A 179 3.82 8.63 -17.17
C GLU A 179 5.00 8.90 -16.22
N LEU A 180 4.71 9.32 -14.98
CA LEU A 180 5.74 9.60 -13.97
C LEU A 180 6.60 8.37 -13.66
N LEU A 181 5.99 7.18 -13.62
CA LEU A 181 6.67 5.93 -13.30
C LEU A 181 7.30 5.26 -14.53
N GLY A 182 7.18 5.85 -15.71
CA GLY A 182 7.72 5.31 -16.96
C GLY A 182 7.01 4.04 -17.46
N TYR A 183 5.78 3.79 -17.00
CA TYR A 183 4.97 2.68 -17.49
C TYR A 183 4.29 3.05 -18.81
N GLN A 184 4.60 2.33 -19.88
CA GLN A 184 3.90 2.49 -21.15
C GLN A 184 2.57 1.75 -21.11
N CYS A 185 1.48 2.46 -21.40
CA CYS A 185 0.17 1.86 -21.62
C CYS A 185 0.22 1.01 -22.90
N VAL A 186 0.30 -0.32 -22.75
CA VAL A 186 -0.02 -1.24 -23.85
C VAL A 186 -1.53 -1.20 -24.00
N SER A 187 -2.03 -0.24 -24.79
CA SER A 187 -3.42 -0.23 -25.20
C SER A 187 -3.66 -1.46 -26.09
N SER A 188 -4.16 -2.55 -25.49
CA SER A 188 -4.76 -3.67 -26.20
C SER A 188 -6.02 -3.17 -26.91
N THR A 189 -5.86 -2.54 -28.07
CA THR A 189 -6.97 -2.35 -29.00
C THR A 189 -7.34 -3.73 -29.55
N PRO A 190 -8.58 -4.22 -29.37
CA PRO A 190 -9.01 -5.43 -30.06
C PRO A 190 -9.05 -5.09 -31.55
N GLN A 191 -8.09 -5.63 -32.31
CA GLN A 191 -8.17 -5.62 -33.76
C GLN A 191 -9.40 -6.43 -34.18
N LEU A 192 -10.47 -5.73 -34.56
CA LEU A 192 -11.50 -6.29 -35.41
C LEU A 192 -10.82 -6.74 -36.71
N ARG A 193 -10.56 -8.03 -36.84
CA ARG A 193 -10.30 -8.66 -38.13
C ARG A 193 -11.58 -8.53 -38.97
N ARG A 194 -11.45 -7.81 -40.09
CA ARG A 194 -12.36 -7.95 -41.24
C ARG A 194 -12.10 -9.27 -41.95
#